data_AF-A0A7Z9MK94-F1
#
_entry.id   AF-A0A7Z9MK94-F1
#
_cell.length_a   1.000
_cell.length_b   1.000
_cell.length_c   1.000
_cell.angle_alpha   90.00
_cell.angle_beta   90.00
_cell.angle_gamma   90.00
#
_symmetry.space_group_name_H-M   'P 1'
#
loop_
_entity.id
_entity.type
_entity.pdbx_description
1 polymer ?
#
loop_
_entity_poly.entity_id
_entity_poly.type
_entity_poly.pdbx_seq_one_letter_code
_entity_poly.pdbx_strand_id
1 'polypeptide(L)'
;MRHQTRRPGKITGALAIAALAGACTDLSGPDAFDDQFALDMAIIAADATLEDFGIWSLAFAFQPRSAPDVAGSIPGRPGGRHGPGHPLSGTRSVKFFDADGTEQAEYDSLTTERIEHESDVSGEVSRQGWTAEIARTRNITVTGLSGEETHRTRNGDGTEEVTKSRHTDEGTRSYHMTGEFTYNDIVVPIPGSDPRYPISGTITRKVNATRTNGDETHTRSADITITFDGDETATIVVNGKEREIDLTAKRGRHPLRPKKRTGG
;
A
#
# COMPACT_ATOMS: atom_id res chain seq x y z
N MET A 1 -22.22 78.88 -14.63
CA MET A 1 -23.39 78.86 -15.54
C MET A 1 -22.92 78.70 -16.97
N ARG A 2 -23.72 77.99 -17.78
CA ARG A 2 -23.61 77.73 -19.24
C ARG A 2 -22.89 76.45 -19.67
N HIS A 3 -23.73 75.45 -19.92
CA HIS A 3 -23.57 74.37 -20.88
C HIS A 3 -23.02 74.86 -22.23
N GLN A 4 -22.16 74.05 -22.85
CA GLN A 4 -22.15 73.94 -24.30
C GLN A 4 -21.97 72.48 -24.74
N THR A 5 -23.04 71.98 -25.35
CA THR A 5 -23.21 70.72 -26.05
C THR A 5 -22.40 70.65 -27.34
N ARG A 6 -21.71 69.51 -27.59
CA ARG A 6 -21.50 68.95 -28.93
C ARG A 6 -21.61 67.41 -28.90
N ARG A 7 -22.60 66.88 -29.64
CA ARG A 7 -22.70 65.51 -30.18
C ARG A 7 -22.37 65.59 -31.70
N PRO A 8 -22.30 64.50 -32.49
CA PRO A 8 -21.95 63.09 -32.24
C PRO A 8 -20.86 62.58 -33.22
N GLY A 9 -20.09 61.57 -32.85
CA GLY A 9 -19.26 60.79 -33.77
C GLY A 9 -19.60 59.32 -33.63
N LYS A 10 -20.40 58.79 -34.57
CA LYS A 10 -20.64 57.35 -34.70
C LYS A 10 -19.36 56.73 -35.26
N ILE A 11 -18.69 55.91 -34.48
CA ILE A 11 -17.70 54.96 -35.01
C ILE A 11 -18.22 53.57 -34.68
N THR A 12 -18.60 52.89 -35.75
CA THR A 12 -18.93 51.48 -35.84
C THR A 12 -17.73 50.66 -35.35
N GLY A 13 -17.91 49.84 -34.32
CA GLY A 13 -16.84 49.02 -33.75
C GLY A 13 -17.40 47.71 -33.19
N ALA A 14 -17.26 46.67 -34.01
CA ALA A 14 -17.37 45.23 -33.77
C ALA A 14 -18.02 44.70 -32.47
N LEU A 15 -19.08 43.92 -32.69
CA LEU A 15 -19.62 42.93 -31.77
C LEU A 15 -18.53 41.89 -31.43
N ALA A 16 -17.89 41.99 -30.27
CA ALA A 16 -17.02 40.93 -29.76
C ALA A 16 -17.88 39.91 -29.00
N ILE A 17 -18.18 38.79 -29.67
CA ILE A 17 -18.72 37.59 -29.07
C ILE A 17 -17.60 36.99 -28.19
N ALA A 18 -17.66 37.22 -26.89
CA ALA A 18 -16.81 36.52 -25.93
C ALA A 18 -17.39 35.11 -25.72
N ALA A 19 -17.02 34.18 -26.60
CA ALA A 19 -17.24 32.75 -26.41
C ALA A 19 -16.05 32.15 -25.65
N LEU A 20 -16.35 31.67 -24.44
CA LEU A 20 -15.79 30.49 -23.76
C LEU A 20 -14.26 30.30 -23.76
N ALA A 21 -13.66 30.55 -22.60
CA ALA A 21 -12.92 29.49 -21.93
C ALA A 21 -13.50 29.38 -20.52
N GLY A 22 -14.33 28.35 -20.31
CA GLY A 22 -14.81 28.00 -18.98
C GLY A 22 -13.62 27.76 -18.07
N ALA A 23 -13.75 28.22 -16.84
CA ALA A 23 -12.84 27.88 -15.76
C ALA A 23 -12.80 26.35 -15.58
N CYS A 24 -11.87 25.67 -16.24
CA CYS A 24 -11.36 24.39 -15.76
C CYS A 24 -10.34 24.70 -14.66
N THR A 25 -10.83 25.21 -13.53
CA THR A 25 -10.21 24.84 -12.26
C THR A 25 -10.63 23.40 -12.04
N ASP A 26 -9.82 22.45 -12.50
CA ASP A 26 -9.91 21.09 -11.99
C ASP A 26 -9.74 21.20 -10.47
N LEU A 27 -10.86 21.05 -9.78
CA LEU A 27 -10.97 21.02 -8.32
C LEU A 27 -10.35 19.71 -7.82
N SER A 28 -9.03 19.57 -7.96
CA SER A 28 -8.21 18.81 -7.02
C SER A 28 -8.06 19.71 -5.80
N GLY A 29 -9.01 19.59 -4.87
CA GLY A 29 -9.05 20.38 -3.63
C GLY A 29 -7.75 20.24 -2.80
N PRO A 30 -7.49 21.16 -1.85
CA PRO A 30 -6.25 21.20 -1.10
C PRO A 30 -5.98 19.85 -0.43
N ASP A 31 -4.86 19.26 -0.84
CA ASP A 31 -4.37 17.98 -0.41
C ASP A 31 -4.09 17.99 1.10
N ALA A 32 -4.62 17.03 1.85
CA ALA A 32 -4.23 16.81 3.27
C ALA A 32 -2.71 16.66 3.45
N PHE A 33 -1.95 16.40 2.38
CA PHE A 33 -0.50 16.51 2.35
C PHE A 33 -0.04 17.75 1.56
N ASP A 34 0.10 18.89 2.23
CA ASP A 34 0.88 20.03 1.68
C ASP A 34 2.38 19.71 1.50
N ASP A 35 2.84 18.58 2.07
CA ASP A 35 4.21 18.08 1.98
C ASP A 35 4.30 16.91 1.00
N GLN A 36 4.90 17.17 -0.17
CA GLN A 36 5.11 16.16 -1.21
C GLN A 36 5.92 14.95 -0.70
N PHE A 37 6.86 15.16 0.25
CA PHE A 37 7.65 14.05 0.79
C PHE A 37 6.78 13.12 1.66
N ALA A 38 5.95 13.67 2.55
CA ALA A 38 4.98 12.86 3.30
C ALA A 38 4.03 12.09 2.40
N LEU A 39 3.57 12.70 1.29
CA LEU A 39 2.75 12.01 0.28
C LEU A 39 3.51 10.84 -0.36
N ASP A 40 4.78 11.03 -0.75
CA ASP A 40 5.59 9.96 -1.33
C ASP A 40 5.78 8.79 -0.36
N MET A 41 6.02 9.07 0.92
CA MET A 41 6.11 8.04 1.97
C MET A 41 4.78 7.31 2.15
N ALA A 42 3.65 8.04 2.13
CA ALA A 42 2.31 7.44 2.18
C ALA A 42 2.04 6.49 1.00
N ILE A 43 2.46 6.88 -0.22
CA ILE A 43 2.31 6.03 -1.42
C ILE A 43 3.16 4.77 -1.29
N ILE A 44 4.40 4.87 -0.79
CA ILE A 44 5.27 3.70 -0.61
C ILE A 44 4.69 2.74 0.44
N ALA A 45 4.21 3.28 1.56
CA ALA A 45 3.54 2.47 2.59
C ALA A 45 2.27 1.79 2.04
N ALA A 46 1.47 2.50 1.23
CA ALA A 46 0.28 1.94 0.60
C ALA A 46 0.61 0.84 -0.43
N ASP A 47 1.65 1.03 -1.26
CA ASP A 47 2.13 0.01 -2.19
C ASP A 47 2.57 -1.26 -1.42
N ALA A 48 3.28 -1.10 -0.29
CA ALA A 48 3.67 -2.22 0.57
C ALA A 48 2.45 -2.95 1.16
N THR A 49 1.47 -2.21 1.68
CA THR A 49 0.22 -2.78 2.21
C THR A 49 -0.57 -3.55 1.15
N LEU A 50 -0.63 -3.08 -0.09
CA LEU A 50 -1.31 -3.81 -1.17
C LEU A 50 -0.58 -5.09 -1.56
N GLU A 51 0.75 -5.11 -1.47
CA GLU A 51 1.55 -6.33 -1.63
C GLU A 51 1.23 -7.35 -0.54
N ASP A 52 1.22 -6.90 0.72
CA ASP A 52 0.92 -7.73 1.89
C ASP A 52 -0.55 -8.23 1.86
N PHE A 53 -1.51 -7.37 1.51
CA PHE A 53 -2.92 -7.77 1.32
C PHE A 53 -3.07 -8.88 0.27
N GLY A 54 -2.26 -8.84 -0.79
CA GLY A 54 -2.25 -9.87 -1.82
C GLY A 54 -1.87 -11.27 -1.32
N ILE A 55 -1.07 -11.35 -0.24
CA ILE A 55 -0.63 -12.61 0.37
C ILE A 55 -1.46 -13.02 1.60
N TRP A 56 -2.12 -12.07 2.28
CA TRP A 56 -2.82 -12.37 3.53
C TRP A 56 -3.99 -13.34 3.37
N SER A 57 -4.59 -13.40 2.18
CA SER A 57 -5.68 -14.31 1.87
C SER A 57 -5.26 -15.79 1.84
N LEU A 58 -3.97 -16.10 1.92
CA LEU A 58 -3.46 -17.48 1.89
C LEU A 58 -3.11 -17.93 3.31
N ALA A 59 -3.37 -19.19 3.71
CA ALA A 59 -2.92 -19.69 5.03
C ALA A 59 -1.40 -19.56 5.15
N PHE A 60 -0.74 -19.82 4.03
CA PHE A 60 0.69 -19.66 3.85
C PHE A 60 0.97 -18.41 3.02
N ALA A 61 1.81 -17.51 3.52
CA ALA A 61 2.47 -16.57 2.61
C ALA A 61 3.14 -17.39 1.49
N PHE A 62 2.96 -16.97 0.23
CA PHE A 62 3.65 -17.53 -0.95
C PHE A 62 3.14 -18.87 -1.50
N GLN A 63 1.87 -19.24 -1.29
CA GLN A 63 1.20 -20.31 -2.06
C GLN A 63 0.47 -19.79 -3.31
N PRO A 64 0.32 -20.61 -4.38
CA PRO A 64 -0.58 -20.27 -5.48
C PRO A 64 -2.03 -20.16 -4.96
N ARG A 65 -2.77 -19.10 -5.33
CA ARG A 65 -4.20 -18.91 -4.94
C ARG A 65 -5.12 -20.07 -5.35
N SER A 66 -4.66 -20.93 -6.25
CA SER A 66 -5.37 -22.09 -6.79
C SER A 66 -4.85 -23.43 -6.24
N ALA A 67 -3.86 -23.42 -5.37
CA ALA A 67 -3.38 -24.63 -4.72
C ALA A 67 -4.20 -24.89 -3.44
N PRO A 68 -4.61 -26.14 -3.18
CA PRO A 68 -5.11 -26.51 -1.86
C PRO A 68 -4.02 -26.26 -0.80
N ASP A 69 -4.43 -25.96 0.44
CA ASP A 69 -3.55 -25.82 1.59
C ASP A 69 -2.99 -27.21 1.96
N VAL A 70 -1.99 -27.71 1.22
CA VAL A 70 -1.41 -29.05 1.45
C VAL A 70 -0.09 -28.94 2.21
N ALA A 71 0.03 -29.68 3.30
CA ALA A 71 1.32 -29.99 3.90
C ALA A 71 1.93 -31.18 3.18
N GLY A 72 3.08 -30.95 2.55
CA GLY A 72 3.68 -31.93 1.67
C GLY A 72 4.36 -31.25 0.49
N SER A 73 5.56 -30.74 0.75
CA SER A 73 6.68 -30.69 -0.20
C SER A 73 6.37 -30.35 -1.67
N ILE A 74 5.56 -29.33 -1.93
CA ILE A 74 5.82 -28.48 -3.09
C ILE A 74 6.90 -27.50 -2.63
N PRO A 75 8.07 -27.43 -3.29
CA PRO A 75 9.07 -26.42 -2.99
C PRO A 75 8.39 -25.05 -2.97
N GLY A 76 8.20 -24.52 -1.75
CA GLY A 76 7.60 -23.23 -1.50
C GLY A 76 8.43 -22.22 -2.25
N ARG A 77 7.80 -21.60 -3.24
CA ARG A 77 8.53 -20.83 -4.21
C ARG A 77 8.85 -19.46 -3.55
N PRO A 78 10.08 -19.08 -3.14
CA PRO A 78 10.31 -17.86 -2.37
C PRO A 78 10.04 -16.59 -3.17
N GLY A 79 9.27 -15.64 -2.61
CA GLY A 79 9.23 -14.29 -3.19
C GLY A 79 7.91 -13.56 -3.38
N GLY A 80 6.96 -13.59 -2.44
CA GLY A 80 5.75 -12.75 -2.53
C GLY A 80 4.65 -13.29 -3.43
N ARG A 81 5.01 -13.67 -4.65
CA ARG A 81 4.09 -14.03 -5.73
C ARG A 81 4.77 -14.84 -6.84
N HIS A 82 6.10 -14.88 -6.84
CA HIS A 82 6.91 -15.56 -7.85
C HIS A 82 8.12 -16.16 -7.15
N GLY A 83 8.43 -17.41 -7.46
CA GLY A 83 9.33 -18.24 -6.66
C GLY A 83 10.84 -18.06 -6.79
N PRO A 84 11.62 -19.07 -6.37
CA PRO A 84 13.07 -19.09 -6.42
C PRO A 84 13.41 -19.18 -7.90
N GLY A 85 14.36 -18.34 -8.32
CA GLY A 85 14.67 -18.14 -9.74
C GLY A 85 13.77 -17.12 -10.44
N HIS A 86 12.88 -16.43 -9.73
CA HIS A 86 12.26 -15.18 -10.19
C HIS A 86 13.00 -13.98 -9.57
N PRO A 87 12.99 -12.79 -10.21
CA PRO A 87 13.56 -11.56 -9.65
C PRO A 87 13.12 -11.11 -8.24
N LEU A 88 12.25 -11.85 -7.55
CA LEU A 88 11.76 -11.56 -6.19
C LEU A 88 12.15 -12.66 -5.17
N SER A 89 13.30 -13.32 -5.32
CA SER A 89 13.69 -14.45 -4.47
C SER A 89 13.89 -14.12 -2.98
N GLY A 90 13.64 -15.10 -2.12
CA GLY A 90 13.74 -14.99 -0.67
C GLY A 90 14.01 -16.32 0.04
N THR A 91 13.94 -16.32 1.38
CA THR A 91 13.91 -17.53 2.23
C THR A 91 12.63 -17.53 3.07
N ARG A 92 12.22 -18.72 3.53
CA ARG A 92 11.10 -18.89 4.45
C ARG A 92 11.34 -20.05 5.39
N SER A 93 11.10 -19.84 6.68
CA SER A 93 10.99 -20.88 7.71
C SER A 93 9.56 -20.90 8.25
N VAL A 94 9.03 -22.08 8.59
CA VAL A 94 7.65 -22.25 9.09
C VAL A 94 7.62 -23.29 10.20
N LYS A 95 6.83 -23.02 11.24
CA LYS A 95 6.46 -23.98 12.29
C LYS A 95 4.95 -24.03 12.44
N PHE A 96 4.42 -25.23 12.67
CA PHE A 96 3.00 -25.51 12.85
C PHE A 96 2.73 -25.89 14.29
N PHE A 97 1.62 -25.45 14.86
CA PHE A 97 1.25 -25.78 16.23
C PHE A 97 -0.23 -26.11 16.32
N ASP A 98 -0.54 -27.14 17.09
CA ASP A 98 -1.93 -27.49 17.44
C ASP A 98 -2.50 -26.59 18.55
N ALA A 99 -3.75 -26.86 18.94
CA ALA A 99 -4.45 -26.14 20.00
C ALA A 99 -3.78 -26.25 21.38
N ASP A 100 -3.02 -27.31 21.63
CA ASP A 100 -2.27 -27.51 22.88
C ASP A 100 -0.89 -26.82 22.82
N GLY A 101 -0.53 -26.22 21.68
CA GLY A 101 0.76 -25.57 21.45
C GLY A 101 1.89 -26.54 21.12
N THR A 102 1.58 -27.79 20.78
CA THR A 102 2.56 -28.78 20.36
C THR A 102 2.97 -28.55 18.91
N GLU A 103 4.28 -28.54 18.64
CA GLU A 103 4.79 -28.39 17.27
C GLU A 103 4.42 -29.62 16.44
N GLN A 104 3.81 -29.39 15.27
CA GLN A 104 3.44 -30.40 14.30
C GLN A 104 4.49 -30.47 13.19
N ALA A 105 4.84 -31.68 12.74
CA ALA A 105 5.82 -31.88 11.68
C ALA A 105 5.30 -31.38 10.30
N GLU A 106 3.98 -31.32 10.15
CA GLU A 106 3.30 -30.88 8.94
C GLU A 106 2.02 -30.13 9.30
N TYR A 107 1.55 -29.28 8.38
CA TYR A 107 0.27 -28.61 8.54
C TYR A 107 -0.90 -29.60 8.37
N ASP A 108 -1.90 -29.45 9.22
CA ASP A 108 -3.13 -30.20 9.15
C ASP A 108 -4.29 -29.22 9.29
N SER A 109 -5.14 -29.16 8.27
CA SER A 109 -6.22 -28.15 8.19
C SER A 109 -7.31 -28.31 9.24
N LEU A 110 -7.30 -29.38 10.03
CA LEU A 110 -8.28 -29.60 11.11
C LEU A 110 -7.68 -29.32 12.49
N THR A 111 -6.37 -29.54 12.64
CA THR A 111 -5.71 -29.56 13.95
C THR A 111 -4.66 -28.46 14.13
N THR A 112 -4.10 -27.89 13.05
CA THR A 112 -3.19 -26.75 13.17
C THR A 112 -3.99 -25.52 13.61
N GLU A 113 -3.63 -24.93 14.74
CA GLU A 113 -4.27 -23.72 15.26
C GLU A 113 -3.43 -22.46 14.98
N ARG A 114 -2.11 -22.64 14.84
CA ARG A 114 -1.15 -21.55 14.74
C ARG A 114 0.02 -21.88 13.83
N ILE A 115 0.40 -20.90 13.02
CA ILE A 115 1.61 -20.93 12.19
C ILE A 115 2.53 -19.82 12.66
N GLU A 116 3.80 -20.13 12.87
CA GLU A 116 4.87 -19.12 12.90
C GLU A 116 5.63 -19.18 11.59
N HIS A 117 5.86 -18.04 10.96
CA HIS A 117 6.75 -18.00 9.81
C HIS A 117 7.73 -16.84 9.88
N GLU A 118 8.95 -17.14 9.46
CA GLU A 118 10.01 -16.17 9.22
C GLU A 118 10.24 -16.09 7.73
N SER A 119 10.45 -14.90 7.19
CA SER A 119 10.76 -14.72 5.77
C SER A 119 11.77 -13.60 5.56
N ASP A 120 12.62 -13.80 4.56
CA ASP A 120 13.48 -12.78 3.97
C ASP A 120 13.11 -12.71 2.49
N VAL A 121 12.78 -11.55 1.96
CA VAL A 121 12.38 -11.39 0.57
C VAL A 121 13.12 -10.20 0.00
N SER A 122 13.78 -10.39 -1.15
CA SER A 122 14.43 -9.31 -1.89
C SER A 122 14.04 -9.34 -3.36
N GLY A 123 14.00 -8.19 -4.01
CA GLY A 123 13.99 -8.16 -5.46
C GLY A 123 13.54 -6.86 -6.11
N GLU A 124 13.60 -6.88 -7.44
CA GLU A 124 13.28 -5.72 -8.28
C GLU A 124 11.82 -5.77 -8.77
N VAL A 125 11.15 -4.61 -8.68
CA VAL A 125 9.85 -4.36 -9.28
C VAL A 125 9.98 -3.15 -10.21
N SER A 126 9.61 -3.33 -11.47
CA SER A 126 9.58 -2.26 -12.48
C SER A 126 8.16 -2.04 -13.01
N ARG A 127 7.76 -0.78 -13.21
CA ARG A 127 6.52 -0.33 -13.91
C ARG A 127 6.84 0.91 -14.76
N GLN A 128 5.92 1.34 -15.63
CA GLN A 128 6.19 2.47 -16.56
C GLN A 128 6.76 3.72 -15.84
N GLY A 129 8.02 4.07 -16.15
CA GLY A 129 8.74 5.23 -15.58
C GLY A 129 9.28 5.03 -14.16
N TRP A 130 9.31 3.79 -13.66
CA TRP A 130 9.58 3.50 -12.26
C TRP A 130 10.24 2.13 -12.05
N THR A 131 11.28 2.09 -11.22
CA THR A 131 11.90 0.85 -10.74
C THR A 131 12.10 0.95 -9.23
N ALA A 132 11.95 -0.17 -8.53
CA ALA A 132 12.34 -0.27 -7.14
C ALA A 132 12.97 -1.62 -6.83
N GLU A 133 13.97 -1.59 -5.96
CA GLU A 133 14.50 -2.74 -5.24
C GLU A 133 13.89 -2.73 -3.83
N ILE A 134 13.41 -3.89 -3.40
CA ILE A 134 12.74 -4.07 -2.13
C ILE A 134 13.44 -5.22 -1.42
N ALA A 135 13.80 -5.04 -0.16
CA ALA A 135 14.22 -6.09 0.75
C ALA A 135 13.38 -6.03 2.03
N ARG A 136 12.89 -7.17 2.52
CA ARG A 136 12.07 -7.25 3.74
C ARG A 136 12.35 -8.51 4.52
N THR A 137 12.47 -8.35 5.84
CA THR A 137 12.41 -9.47 6.78
C THR A 137 11.06 -9.45 7.49
N ARG A 138 10.50 -10.61 7.84
CA ARG A 138 9.25 -10.71 8.59
C ARG A 138 9.28 -11.88 9.55
N ASN A 139 8.76 -11.67 10.75
CA ASN A 139 8.45 -12.70 11.74
C ASN A 139 6.96 -12.57 12.07
N ILE A 140 6.14 -13.50 11.56
CA ILE A 140 4.68 -13.37 11.61
C ILE A 140 4.05 -14.65 12.16
N THR A 141 3.15 -14.47 13.11
CA THR A 141 2.24 -15.49 13.61
C THR A 141 0.89 -15.38 12.90
N VAL A 142 0.35 -16.52 12.46
CA VAL A 142 -1.00 -16.65 11.91
C VAL A 142 -1.80 -17.56 12.84
N THR A 143 -3.00 -17.13 13.23
CA THR A 143 -3.93 -17.90 14.09
C THR A 143 -5.34 -17.93 13.52
N GLY A 144 -6.22 -18.73 14.13
CA GLY A 144 -7.58 -18.97 13.65
C GLY A 144 -7.60 -20.01 12.52
N LEU A 145 -6.73 -21.03 12.65
CA LEU A 145 -6.50 -22.03 11.60
C LEU A 145 -7.20 -23.38 11.87
N SER A 146 -7.69 -23.63 13.09
CA SER A 146 -8.38 -24.90 13.34
C SER A 146 -9.80 -24.92 12.80
N GLY A 147 -10.23 -26.09 12.35
CA GLY A 147 -11.62 -26.38 11.97
C GLY A 147 -12.10 -25.71 10.68
N GLU A 148 -13.40 -25.39 10.63
CA GLU A 148 -13.98 -24.62 9.51
C GLU A 148 -13.64 -23.14 9.70
N GLU A 149 -12.41 -22.80 9.32
CA GLU A 149 -11.94 -21.43 9.40
C GLU A 149 -12.86 -20.50 8.59
N THR A 150 -13.10 -19.29 9.10
CA THR A 150 -13.77 -18.20 8.36
C THR A 150 -12.86 -16.98 8.20
N HIS A 151 -11.92 -16.82 9.14
CA HIS A 151 -11.01 -15.69 9.23
C HIS A 151 -9.67 -16.16 9.79
N ARG A 152 -8.61 -15.44 9.45
CA ARG A 152 -7.27 -15.64 10.00
C ARG A 152 -6.78 -14.35 10.60
N THR A 153 -6.08 -14.43 11.72
CA THR A 153 -5.45 -13.26 12.36
C THR A 153 -3.96 -13.30 12.15
N ARG A 154 -3.36 -12.15 11.84
CA ARG A 154 -1.92 -12.00 11.65
C ARG A 154 -1.34 -10.98 12.63
N ASN A 155 -0.28 -11.41 13.30
CA ASN A 155 0.49 -10.61 14.24
C ASN A 155 1.97 -10.78 13.96
N GLY A 156 2.77 -9.75 14.26
CA GLY A 156 4.23 -9.84 14.19
C GLY A 156 4.87 -8.58 13.63
N ASP A 157 6.14 -8.68 13.29
CA ASP A 157 6.97 -7.54 12.95
C ASP A 157 7.98 -7.87 11.84
N GLY A 158 8.67 -6.85 11.37
CA GLY A 158 9.69 -7.02 10.35
C GLY A 158 10.41 -5.72 10.02
N THR A 159 11.44 -5.85 9.18
CA THR A 159 12.18 -4.72 8.63
C THR A 159 11.94 -4.58 7.14
N GLU A 160 12.14 -3.38 6.62
CA GLU A 160 12.11 -3.12 5.19
C GLU A 160 13.19 -2.15 4.76
N GLU A 161 13.68 -2.38 3.54
CA GLU A 161 14.54 -1.49 2.80
C GLU A 161 13.99 -1.39 1.38
N VAL A 162 13.76 -0.17 0.91
CA VAL A 162 13.18 0.10 -0.40
C VAL A 162 14.00 1.19 -1.08
N THR A 163 14.66 0.83 -2.17
CA THR A 163 15.29 1.78 -3.07
C THR A 163 14.43 1.94 -4.30
N LYS A 164 14.08 3.17 -4.67
CA LYS A 164 13.09 3.47 -5.70
C LYS A 164 13.59 4.59 -6.60
N SER A 165 13.69 4.35 -7.90
CA SER A 165 13.97 5.38 -8.90
C SER A 165 12.72 5.69 -9.72
N ARG A 166 12.45 6.98 -9.92
CA ARG A 166 11.45 7.47 -10.88
C ARG A 166 12.17 8.29 -11.94
N HIS A 167 11.96 7.93 -13.19
CA HIS A 167 12.45 8.69 -14.33
C HIS A 167 11.28 9.50 -14.89
N THR A 168 11.39 10.82 -14.77
CA THR A 168 10.44 11.77 -15.36
C THR A 168 11.15 12.63 -16.40
N ASP A 169 10.42 13.28 -17.29
CA ASP A 169 10.99 14.23 -18.25
C ASP A 169 11.71 15.40 -17.57
N GLU A 170 11.40 15.67 -16.30
CA GLU A 170 12.02 16.68 -15.43
C GLU A 170 13.31 16.19 -14.72
N GLY A 171 13.75 14.96 -14.97
CA GLY A 171 14.96 14.36 -14.39
C GLY A 171 14.73 13.07 -13.60
N THR A 172 15.81 12.54 -13.01
CA THR A 172 15.78 11.34 -12.17
C THR A 172 15.59 11.73 -10.70
N ARG A 173 14.53 11.22 -10.08
CA ARG A 173 14.29 11.32 -8.64
C ARG A 173 14.43 9.94 -8.02
N SER A 174 15.26 9.79 -7.00
CA SER A 174 15.40 8.53 -6.25
C SER A 174 14.97 8.69 -4.80
N TYR A 175 14.51 7.58 -4.25
CA TYR A 175 14.17 7.42 -2.85
C TYR A 175 14.91 6.20 -2.33
N HIS A 176 15.45 6.32 -1.13
CA HIS A 176 15.98 5.22 -0.35
C HIS A 176 15.29 5.25 1.00
N MET A 177 14.66 4.14 1.38
CA MET A 177 13.82 4.05 2.55
C MET A 177 14.24 2.84 3.37
N THR A 178 14.41 3.02 4.67
CA THR A 178 14.57 1.94 5.63
C THR A 178 13.54 2.07 6.73
N GLY A 179 13.09 0.95 7.29
CA GLY A 179 12.09 1.00 8.33
C GLY A 179 11.83 -0.34 9.01
N GLU A 180 10.99 -0.25 10.02
CA GLU A 180 10.40 -1.38 10.74
C GLU A 180 8.88 -1.28 10.65
N PHE A 181 8.21 -2.43 10.64
CA PHE A 181 6.76 -2.47 10.69
C PHE A 181 6.26 -3.50 11.69
N THR A 182 5.03 -3.31 12.16
CA THR A 182 4.34 -4.23 13.07
C THR A 182 2.91 -4.42 12.61
N TYR A 183 2.47 -5.66 12.56
CA TYR A 183 1.08 -6.07 12.40
C TYR A 183 0.47 -6.33 13.76
N ASN A 184 -0.62 -5.64 14.05
CA ASN A 184 -1.41 -5.86 15.24
C ASN A 184 -2.83 -6.24 14.85
N ASP A 185 -3.19 -7.48 15.13
CA ASP A 185 -4.51 -8.08 14.98
C ASP A 185 -5.14 -7.85 13.60
N ILE A 186 -4.35 -8.09 12.55
CA ILE A 186 -4.84 -8.02 11.17
C ILE A 186 -5.73 -9.23 10.92
N VAL A 187 -7.05 -9.02 10.98
CA VAL A 187 -8.06 -10.08 10.79
C VAL A 187 -8.50 -10.08 9.33
N VAL A 188 -8.24 -11.18 8.64
CA VAL A 188 -8.48 -11.31 7.20
C VAL A 188 -9.45 -12.46 6.93
N PRO A 189 -10.52 -12.22 6.16
CA PRO A 189 -11.47 -13.24 5.75
C PRO A 189 -10.81 -14.24 4.79
N ILE A 190 -11.29 -15.48 4.80
CA ILE A 190 -10.77 -16.53 3.92
C ILE A 190 -11.26 -16.32 2.50
N PRO A 191 -10.47 -16.66 1.46
CA PRO A 191 -10.90 -16.55 0.08
C PRO A 191 -12.29 -17.14 -0.17
N GLY A 192 -13.19 -16.33 -0.73
CA GLY A 192 -14.56 -16.75 -1.04
C GLY A 192 -15.59 -16.45 0.05
N SER A 193 -15.18 -15.89 1.20
CA SER A 193 -16.09 -15.34 2.21
C SER A 193 -16.28 -13.82 2.05
N ASP A 194 -17.41 -13.32 2.57
CA ASP A 194 -17.69 -11.89 2.75
C ASP A 194 -17.56 -11.53 4.25
N PRO A 195 -17.00 -10.36 4.60
CA PRO A 195 -16.43 -9.34 3.70
C PRO A 195 -15.17 -9.85 3.02
N ARG A 196 -14.73 -9.16 1.94
CA ARG A 196 -13.51 -9.55 1.21
C ARG A 196 -12.22 -8.94 1.77
N TYR A 197 -12.35 -7.86 2.54
CA TYR A 197 -11.25 -7.03 3.01
C TYR A 197 -10.92 -7.32 4.47
N PRO A 198 -9.73 -6.93 4.96
CA PRO A 198 -9.39 -7.12 6.36
C PRO A 198 -10.42 -6.41 7.24
N ILE A 199 -10.98 -7.15 8.19
CA ILE A 199 -12.11 -6.73 9.02
C ILE A 199 -11.66 -5.76 10.10
N SER A 200 -10.43 -5.95 10.57
CA SER A 200 -9.84 -5.15 11.62
C SER A 200 -8.32 -5.22 11.58
N GLY A 201 -7.71 -4.39 12.42
CA GLY A 201 -6.29 -4.44 12.74
C GLY A 201 -5.53 -3.23 12.24
N THR A 202 -4.28 -3.16 12.64
CA THR A 202 -3.40 -2.02 12.31
C THR A 202 -2.03 -2.46 11.85
N ILE A 203 -1.46 -1.73 10.89
CA ILE A 203 -0.02 -1.75 10.60
C ILE A 203 0.58 -0.45 11.10
N THR A 204 1.59 -0.53 11.94
CA THR A 204 2.46 0.62 12.23
C THR A 204 3.76 0.47 11.47
N ARG A 205 4.25 1.55 10.85
CA ARG A 205 5.57 1.60 10.20
C ARG A 205 6.35 2.79 10.72
N LYS A 206 7.60 2.58 11.11
CA LYS A 206 8.56 3.66 11.34
C LYS A 206 9.54 3.69 10.20
N VAL A 207 9.61 4.83 9.53
CA VAL A 207 10.28 4.95 8.24
C VAL A 207 11.29 6.07 8.28
N ASN A 208 12.50 5.81 7.78
CA ASN A 208 13.51 6.81 7.46
C ASN A 208 13.68 6.83 5.94
N ALA A 209 13.32 7.93 5.30
CA ALA A 209 13.39 8.08 3.86
C ALA A 209 14.37 9.18 3.48
N THR A 210 15.20 8.90 2.48
CA THR A 210 16.10 9.84 1.82
C THR A 210 15.65 10.00 0.38
N ARG A 211 15.37 11.24 -0.03
CA ARG A 211 15.01 11.61 -1.40
C ARG A 211 16.16 12.37 -2.03
N THR A 212 16.59 11.92 -3.21
CA THR A 212 17.61 12.58 -4.02
C THR A 212 17.00 13.08 -5.33
N ASN A 213 17.29 14.33 -5.68
CA ASN A 213 16.86 14.99 -6.91
C ASN A 213 18.04 15.78 -7.50
N GLY A 214 18.71 15.21 -8.52
CA GLY A 214 20.01 15.72 -8.96
C GLY A 214 21.04 15.66 -7.82
N ASP A 215 21.69 16.79 -7.53
CA ASP A 215 22.68 16.91 -6.45
C ASP A 215 22.05 17.16 -5.06
N GLU A 216 20.74 17.43 -5.00
CA GLU A 216 20.06 17.71 -3.74
C GLU A 216 19.59 16.42 -3.07
N THR A 217 19.91 16.26 -1.77
CA THR A 217 19.46 15.13 -0.96
C THR A 217 18.76 15.61 0.32
N HIS A 218 17.61 15.03 0.63
CA HIS A 218 16.80 15.35 1.80
C HIS A 218 16.40 14.08 2.54
N THR A 219 16.58 14.05 3.86
CA THR A 219 16.18 12.90 4.70
C THR A 219 15.09 13.31 5.68
N ARG A 220 14.09 12.44 5.86
CA ARG A 220 12.99 12.61 6.82
C ARG A 220 12.58 11.28 7.43
N SER A 221 12.08 11.34 8.65
CA SER A 221 11.44 10.21 9.31
C SER A 221 9.93 10.40 9.36
N ALA A 222 9.19 9.31 9.36
CA ALA A 222 7.75 9.31 9.55
C ALA A 222 7.26 8.09 10.32
N ASP A 223 6.28 8.35 11.18
CA ASP A 223 5.46 7.31 11.78
C ASP A 223 4.16 7.20 10.98
N ILE A 224 3.90 6.00 10.48
CA ILE A 224 2.77 5.68 9.62
C ILE A 224 1.89 4.66 10.32
N THR A 225 0.60 4.92 10.43
CA THR A 225 -0.39 3.96 10.92
C THR A 225 -1.41 3.69 9.83
N ILE A 226 -1.68 2.42 9.55
CA ILE A 226 -2.71 1.96 8.63
C ILE A 226 -3.73 1.17 9.42
N THR A 227 -5.01 1.47 9.28
CA THR A 227 -6.12 0.83 10.01
C THR A 227 -7.11 0.23 9.03
N PHE A 228 -7.55 -0.98 9.33
CA PHE A 228 -8.58 -1.71 8.59
C PHE A 228 -9.87 -1.79 9.42
N ASP A 229 -11.00 -1.75 8.74
CA ASP A 229 -12.35 -1.71 9.33
C ASP A 229 -13.38 -2.55 8.55
N GLY A 230 -12.92 -3.38 7.60
CA GLY A 230 -13.76 -4.24 6.77
C GLY A 230 -14.17 -3.64 5.42
N ASP A 231 -13.86 -2.36 5.16
CA ASP A 231 -14.21 -1.69 3.91
C ASP A 231 -13.21 -1.96 2.77
N GLU A 232 -13.59 -1.58 1.55
CA GLU A 232 -12.72 -1.61 0.37
C GLU A 232 -11.55 -0.61 0.43
N THR A 233 -11.49 0.17 1.51
CA THR A 233 -10.43 1.14 1.79
C THR A 233 -9.84 0.91 3.18
N ALA A 234 -8.55 1.20 3.34
CA ALA A 234 -7.92 1.29 4.65
C ALA A 234 -7.58 2.75 4.97
N THR A 235 -7.65 3.16 6.23
CA THR A 235 -7.22 4.49 6.65
C THR A 235 -5.70 4.51 6.81
N ILE A 236 -5.00 5.49 6.25
CA ILE A 236 -3.56 5.72 6.47
C ILE A 236 -3.34 7.09 7.10
N VAL A 237 -2.56 7.14 8.18
CA VAL A 237 -2.13 8.35 8.87
C VAL A 237 -0.62 8.44 8.80
N VAL A 238 -0.09 9.51 8.22
CA VAL A 238 1.35 9.81 8.15
C VAL A 238 1.61 11.11 8.88
N ASN A 239 2.38 11.06 9.97
CA ASN A 239 2.67 12.24 10.81
C ASN A 239 1.40 13.03 11.21
N GLY A 240 0.30 12.32 11.50
CA GLY A 240 -0.99 12.90 11.89
C GLY A 240 -1.90 13.36 10.74
N LYS A 241 -1.47 13.25 9.47
CA LYS A 241 -2.28 13.58 8.30
C LYS A 241 -2.91 12.31 7.70
N GLU A 242 -4.22 12.33 7.52
CA GLU A 242 -5.02 11.16 7.16
C GLU A 242 -5.39 11.10 5.66
N ARG A 243 -5.39 9.89 5.09
CA ARG A 243 -5.88 9.53 3.74
C ARG A 243 -6.51 8.13 3.75
N GLU A 244 -7.04 7.72 2.60
CA GLU A 244 -7.52 6.37 2.35
C GLU A 244 -6.59 5.65 1.36
N ILE A 245 -6.32 4.37 1.61
CA ILE A 245 -5.74 3.41 0.67
C ILE A 245 -6.88 2.65 0.02
N ASP A 246 -6.94 2.64 -1.31
CA ASP A 246 -7.87 1.83 -2.09
C ASP A 246 -7.37 0.38 -2.18
N LEU A 247 -7.99 -0.54 -1.44
CA LEU A 247 -7.64 -1.96 -1.44
C LEU A 247 -8.06 -2.68 -2.74
N THR A 248 -8.83 -2.02 -3.61
CA THR A 248 -9.21 -2.51 -4.94
C THR A 248 -8.24 -2.08 -6.03
N ALA A 249 -7.28 -1.21 -5.69
CA ALA A 249 -6.37 -0.61 -6.66
C ALA A 249 -5.62 -1.71 -7.44
N LYS A 250 -5.80 -1.69 -8.77
CA LYS A 250 -5.04 -2.59 -9.65
C LYS A 250 -3.56 -2.25 -9.59
N ARG A 251 -2.71 -3.28 -9.62
CA ARG A 251 -1.26 -3.14 -9.66
C ARG A 251 -0.84 -2.12 -10.72
N GLY A 252 -0.06 -1.12 -10.32
CA GLY A 252 0.43 -0.06 -11.20
C GLY A 252 -0.42 1.22 -11.24
N ARG A 253 -1.57 1.28 -10.55
CA ARG A 253 -2.35 2.51 -10.35
C ARG A 253 -2.00 3.19 -9.02
N HIS A 254 -2.32 4.48 -8.90
CA HIS A 254 -2.13 5.24 -7.67
C HIS A 254 -3.08 4.73 -6.57
N PRO A 255 -2.57 4.30 -5.40
CA PRO A 255 -3.38 3.60 -4.41
C PRO A 255 -4.11 4.52 -3.42
N LEU A 256 -3.70 5.79 -3.29
CA LEU A 256 -4.33 6.70 -2.32
C LEU A 256 -5.54 7.43 -2.89
N ARG A 257 -6.59 7.56 -2.08
CA ARG A 257 -7.78 8.38 -2.30
C ARG A 257 -7.86 9.51 -1.26
N PRO A 258 -8.43 10.69 -1.60
CA PRO A 258 -8.84 11.66 -0.60
C PRO A 258 -9.92 11.04 0.29
N LYS A 259 -9.85 11.27 1.61
CA LYS A 259 -10.90 10.80 2.53
C LYS A 259 -12.26 11.36 2.09
N LYS A 260 -13.25 10.50 1.89
CA LYS A 260 -14.61 10.99 1.65
C LYS A 260 -15.06 11.69 2.92
N ARG A 261 -15.40 12.99 2.85
CA ARG A 261 -16.13 13.64 3.94
C ARG A 261 -17.49 12.95 4.00
N THR A 262 -17.69 12.06 4.96
CA THR A 262 -19.03 11.62 5.35
C THR A 262 -19.76 12.87 5.84
N GLY A 263 -20.57 13.45 4.94
CA GLY A 263 -21.44 14.56 5.28
C GLY A 263 -22.47 14.07 6.29
N GLY A 264 -22.53 14.75 7.44
CA GLY A 264 -23.71 14.75 8.30
C GLY A 264 -24.81 15.62 7.72
#